data_AF-A0A0P9MYH8-F1
#
_entry.id   AF-A0A0P9MYH8-F1
#
_cell.length_a   1.000
_cell.length_b   1.000
_cell.length_c   1.000
_cell.angle_alpha   90.00
_cell.angle_beta   90.00
_cell.angle_gamma   90.00
#
_symmetry.space_group_name_H-M   'P 1'
#
loop_
_entity.id
_entity.type
_entity.pdbx_description
1 polymer ?
#
loop_
_entity_poly.entity_id
_entity_poly.type
_entity_poly.pdbx_seq_one_letter_code
_entity_poly.pdbx_strand_id
1 'polypeptide(L)'
;MLFLDLDRFKHINDSLGHPVGDLLLKGIAHRLKETLRDVDTVARLGGDEFIVLLPGLLQPSDAQAIANKLLACFNTPFEAGEHELYISPSIGSCVFPTDGTDVATLVKNADAAMYRSKAKGRNRVESYTCDLTTQASERIALEQELRRALDRNQLSLAYQPKISLLTHALIGAEALIRWNHPTFGDVPPEHFIPLAEENGMILQIGEWVLEQACQQMGKWRKTCQPFGPVSVNLAGAQLRQTNLVEHIEQLLTDNGLEPGCLQLTVIAEGVENSEQQQFLTREGCEQIQGYIISLPLQPEEFSARFLLMNLSDVSDSTAAKPPL
;
A
#
# COMPACT_ATOMS: atom_id res chain seq x y z
N MET A 1 8.32 -17.55 -20.67
CA MET A 1 8.39 -16.18 -21.19
C MET A 1 8.60 -15.25 -20.00
N LEU A 2 9.40 -14.20 -20.19
CA LEU A 2 9.58 -13.14 -19.20
C LEU A 2 9.12 -11.82 -19.81
N PHE A 3 8.50 -10.98 -19.00
CA PHE A 3 8.12 -9.60 -19.32
C PHE A 3 8.88 -8.68 -18.36
N LEU A 4 9.58 -7.70 -18.89
CA LEU A 4 10.40 -6.76 -18.14
C LEU A 4 9.92 -5.34 -18.43
N ASP A 5 9.77 -4.55 -17.39
CA ASP A 5 9.47 -3.12 -17.46
C ASP A 5 10.49 -2.36 -16.61
N LEU A 6 10.98 -1.23 -17.11
CA LEU A 6 12.01 -0.45 -16.42
C LEU A 6 11.41 0.52 -15.41
N ASP A 7 11.77 0.33 -14.14
CA ASP A 7 11.19 1.10 -13.05
C ASP A 7 11.52 2.59 -13.19
N ARG A 8 10.46 3.42 -13.21
CA ARG A 8 10.56 4.89 -13.23
C ARG A 8 11.35 5.44 -14.43
N PHE A 9 11.43 4.73 -15.55
CA PHE A 9 12.12 5.21 -16.75
C PHE A 9 11.60 6.56 -17.26
N LYS A 10 10.29 6.83 -17.12
CA LYS A 10 9.71 8.14 -17.41
C LYS A 10 10.40 9.28 -16.66
N HIS A 11 10.74 9.10 -15.38
CA HIS A 11 11.42 10.12 -14.58
C HIS A 11 12.82 10.44 -15.15
N ILE A 12 13.50 9.45 -15.72
CA ILE A 12 14.80 9.64 -16.38
C ILE A 12 14.61 10.48 -17.65
N ASN A 13 13.62 10.17 -18.47
CA ASN A 13 13.32 10.97 -19.67
C ASN A 13 12.94 12.41 -19.30
N ASP A 14 12.12 12.59 -18.28
CA ASP A 14 11.67 13.92 -17.84
C ASP A 14 12.84 14.75 -17.24
N SER A 15 13.82 14.09 -16.61
CA SER A 15 14.96 14.75 -15.95
C SER A 15 16.16 14.99 -16.87
N LEU A 16 16.49 14.03 -17.74
CA LEU A 16 17.73 14.01 -18.54
C LEU A 16 17.47 14.05 -20.06
N GLY A 17 16.21 14.03 -20.47
CA GLY A 17 15.79 14.08 -21.86
C GLY A 17 15.82 12.74 -22.58
N HIS A 18 15.02 12.65 -23.65
CA HIS A 18 14.92 11.45 -24.50
C HIS A 18 16.26 10.92 -25.07
N PRO A 19 17.26 11.75 -25.45
CA PRO A 19 18.52 11.22 -25.96
C PRO A 19 19.28 10.34 -24.96
N VAL A 20 19.25 10.70 -23.68
CA VAL A 20 19.87 9.90 -22.61
C VAL A 20 19.07 8.62 -22.37
N GLY A 21 17.73 8.71 -22.38
CA GLY A 21 16.85 7.54 -22.31
C GLY A 21 17.10 6.54 -23.43
N ASP A 22 17.32 6.99 -24.66
CA ASP A 22 17.61 6.13 -25.80
C ASP A 22 18.98 5.43 -25.68
N LEU A 23 20.00 6.10 -25.15
CA LEU A 23 21.29 5.49 -24.85
C LEU A 23 21.16 4.42 -23.76
N LEU A 24 20.40 4.72 -22.70
CA LEU A 24 20.10 3.78 -21.64
C LEU A 24 19.41 2.52 -22.18
N LEU A 25 18.38 2.68 -23.01
CA LEU A 25 17.68 1.55 -23.64
C LEU A 25 18.58 0.69 -24.52
N LYS A 26 19.52 1.31 -25.25
CA LYS A 26 20.54 0.57 -26.02
C LYS A 26 21.48 -0.21 -25.11
N GLY A 27 21.95 0.40 -24.02
CA GLY A 27 22.80 -0.26 -23.03
C GLY A 27 22.11 -1.45 -22.36
N ILE A 28 20.84 -1.29 -22.00
CA ILE A 28 20.00 -2.36 -21.45
C ILE A 28 19.82 -3.49 -22.46
N ALA A 29 19.44 -3.17 -23.71
CA ALA A 29 19.26 -4.17 -24.75
C ALA A 29 20.55 -4.99 -25.00
N HIS A 30 21.70 -4.34 -24.98
CA HIS A 30 23.00 -4.99 -25.12
C HIS A 30 23.28 -5.93 -23.95
N ARG A 31 23.15 -5.45 -22.70
CA ARG A 31 23.42 -6.24 -21.51
C ARG A 31 22.48 -7.44 -21.35
N LEU A 32 21.20 -7.27 -21.67
CA LEU A 32 20.23 -8.37 -21.70
C LEU A 32 20.67 -9.44 -22.72
N LYS A 33 21.09 -9.02 -23.92
CA LYS A 33 21.56 -9.93 -24.96
C LYS A 33 22.81 -10.72 -24.54
N GLU A 34 23.78 -10.07 -23.89
CA GLU A 34 24.99 -10.75 -23.39
C GLU A 34 24.72 -11.72 -22.24
N THR A 35 23.64 -11.48 -21.48
CA THR A 35 23.27 -12.32 -20.34
C THR A 35 22.59 -13.63 -20.77
N LEU A 36 21.96 -13.62 -21.95
CA LEU A 36 21.14 -14.70 -22.50
C LEU A 36 21.96 -15.63 -23.42
N ARG A 37 21.43 -16.83 -23.68
CA ARG A 37 22.03 -17.80 -24.62
C ARG A 37 21.60 -17.48 -26.05
N ASP A 38 22.34 -17.97 -27.04
CA ASP A 38 22.00 -17.76 -28.47
C ASP A 38 20.62 -18.29 -28.87
N VAL A 39 20.11 -19.29 -28.15
CA VAL A 39 18.76 -19.86 -28.37
C VAL A 39 17.65 -19.03 -27.72
N ASP A 40 17.99 -18.21 -26.74
CA ASP A 40 17.05 -17.33 -26.05
C ASP A 40 16.81 -16.08 -26.92
N THR A 41 15.59 -15.54 -26.89
CA THR A 41 15.24 -14.36 -27.68
C THR A 41 14.88 -13.20 -26.77
N VAL A 42 15.44 -12.01 -27.01
CA VAL A 42 15.04 -10.76 -26.37
C VAL A 42 14.45 -9.81 -27.42
N ALA A 43 13.31 -9.21 -27.10
CA ALA A 43 12.62 -8.23 -27.94
C ALA A 43 12.18 -7.03 -27.11
N ARG A 44 12.12 -5.85 -27.73
CA ARG A 44 11.51 -4.66 -27.14
C ARG A 44 10.10 -4.51 -27.71
N LEU A 45 9.08 -4.51 -26.85
CA LEU A 45 7.68 -4.43 -27.28
C LEU A 45 7.29 -2.99 -27.63
N GLY A 46 7.78 -2.04 -26.86
CA GLY A 46 7.50 -0.61 -26.98
C GLY A 46 7.93 0.11 -25.70
N GLY A 47 8.13 1.42 -25.76
CA GLY A 47 8.50 2.20 -24.56
C GLY A 47 9.71 1.63 -23.84
N ASP A 48 9.54 1.33 -22.56
CA ASP A 48 10.48 0.74 -21.61
C ASP A 48 10.25 -0.75 -21.36
N GLU A 49 9.50 -1.43 -22.23
CA GLU A 49 9.12 -2.83 -22.06
C GLU A 49 9.94 -3.78 -22.94
N PHE A 50 10.41 -4.87 -22.34
CA PHE A 50 11.15 -5.95 -23.00
C PHE A 50 10.49 -7.29 -22.73
N ILE A 51 10.51 -8.18 -23.72
CA ILE A 51 10.07 -9.57 -23.61
C ILE A 51 11.25 -10.49 -23.86
N VAL A 52 11.36 -11.53 -23.04
CA VAL A 52 12.36 -12.60 -23.22
C VAL A 52 11.66 -13.95 -23.38
N LEU A 53 12.04 -14.68 -24.44
CA LEU A 53 11.63 -16.06 -24.69
C LEU A 53 12.78 -17.00 -24.37
N LEU A 54 12.51 -17.99 -23.53
CA LEU A 54 13.45 -18.99 -23.06
C LEU A 54 12.97 -20.37 -23.52
N PRO A 55 13.31 -20.82 -24.75
CA PRO A 55 12.92 -22.13 -25.23
C PRO A 55 13.76 -23.24 -24.58
N GLY A 56 13.21 -24.46 -24.55
CA GLY A 56 13.95 -25.67 -24.16
C GLY A 56 14.35 -25.75 -22.69
N LEU A 57 13.56 -25.16 -21.79
CA LEU A 57 13.75 -25.33 -20.34
C LEU A 57 13.39 -26.76 -19.93
N LEU A 58 14.18 -27.35 -19.03
CA LEU A 58 13.94 -28.70 -18.51
C LEU A 58 12.98 -28.67 -17.33
N GLN A 59 13.07 -27.62 -16.50
CA GLN A 59 12.22 -27.42 -15.34
C GLN A 59 11.78 -25.96 -15.19
N PRO A 60 10.60 -25.69 -14.58
CA PRO A 60 10.15 -24.31 -14.31
C PRO A 60 11.14 -23.48 -13.48
N SER A 61 11.91 -24.11 -12.59
CA SER A 61 12.97 -23.46 -11.79
C SER A 61 14.07 -22.83 -12.65
N ASP A 62 14.31 -23.34 -13.85
CA ASP A 62 15.31 -22.79 -14.78
C ASP A 62 14.90 -21.37 -15.23
N ALA A 63 13.60 -21.14 -15.43
CA ALA A 63 13.07 -19.82 -15.77
C ALA A 63 13.34 -18.81 -14.64
N GLN A 64 13.11 -19.23 -13.39
CA GLN A 64 13.35 -18.38 -12.23
C GLN A 64 14.84 -18.03 -12.08
N ALA A 65 15.73 -19.00 -12.27
CA ALA A 65 17.17 -18.79 -12.20
C ALA A 65 17.65 -17.77 -13.26
N ILE A 66 17.16 -17.89 -14.50
CA ILE A 66 17.48 -16.95 -15.58
C ILE A 66 16.88 -15.57 -15.30
N ALA A 67 15.64 -15.50 -14.80
CA ALA A 67 15.01 -14.23 -14.43
C ALA A 67 15.79 -13.51 -13.32
N ASN A 68 16.24 -14.23 -12.29
CA ASN A 68 17.08 -13.67 -11.23
C ASN A 68 18.46 -13.22 -11.77
N LYS A 69 19.03 -13.95 -12.74
CA LYS A 69 20.28 -13.55 -13.42
C LYS A 69 20.08 -12.24 -14.19
N LEU A 70 18.96 -12.10 -14.90
CA LEU A 70 18.61 -10.86 -15.59
C LEU A 70 18.37 -9.72 -14.60
N LEU A 71 17.67 -9.95 -13.49
CA LEU A 71 17.49 -8.95 -12.44
C LEU A 71 18.86 -8.46 -11.91
N ALA A 72 19.76 -9.39 -11.62
CA ALA A 72 21.09 -9.07 -11.10
C ALA A 72 21.98 -8.27 -12.08
N CYS A 73 21.74 -8.34 -13.40
CA CYS A 73 22.52 -7.57 -14.36
C CYS A 73 22.24 -6.06 -14.31
N PHE A 74 21.19 -5.64 -13.60
CA PHE A 74 20.87 -4.23 -13.35
C PHE A 74 21.53 -3.67 -12.08
N ASN A 75 22.23 -4.50 -11.29
CA ASN A 75 22.98 -4.02 -10.11
C ASN A 75 24.19 -3.16 -10.51
N THR A 76 24.71 -3.34 -11.72
CA THR A 76 25.75 -2.48 -12.27
C THR A 76 25.11 -1.30 -13.01
N PRO A 77 25.65 -0.09 -12.87
CA PRO A 77 25.09 1.08 -13.53
C PRO A 77 25.24 1.00 -15.05
N PHE A 78 24.45 1.81 -15.75
CA PHE A 78 24.49 1.95 -17.21
C PHE A 78 25.12 3.28 -17.59
N GLU A 79 26.07 3.24 -18.51
CA GLU A 79 26.65 4.44 -19.11
C GLU A 79 25.72 4.97 -20.20
N ALA A 80 25.26 6.21 -20.03
CA ALA A 80 24.37 6.90 -20.97
C ALA A 80 24.90 8.33 -21.23
N GLY A 81 25.86 8.44 -22.15
CA GLY A 81 26.55 9.70 -22.43
C GLY A 81 27.57 10.01 -21.32
N GLU A 82 27.44 11.17 -20.68
CA GLU A 82 28.28 11.55 -19.53
C GLU A 82 27.69 11.10 -18.19
N HIS A 83 26.54 10.41 -18.21
CA HIS A 83 25.82 9.98 -17.01
C HIS A 83 26.00 8.49 -16.73
N GLU A 84 26.15 8.18 -15.45
CA GLU A 84 26.11 6.83 -14.91
C GLU A 84 24.76 6.65 -14.19
N LEU A 85 23.92 5.75 -14.70
CA LEU A 85 22.52 5.62 -14.26
C LEU A 85 22.25 4.26 -13.63
N TYR A 86 21.61 4.28 -12.46
CA TYR A 86 21.06 3.10 -11.81
C TYR A 86 19.57 3.01 -12.13
N ILE A 87 19.16 1.88 -12.70
CA ILE A 87 17.77 1.57 -13.00
C ILE A 87 17.51 0.11 -12.66
N SER A 88 16.34 -0.18 -12.12
CA SER A 88 15.89 -1.55 -11.83
C SER A 88 14.76 -1.96 -12.77
N PRO A 89 14.62 -3.26 -13.07
CA PRO A 89 13.46 -3.77 -13.77
C PRO A 89 12.45 -4.39 -12.78
N SER A 90 11.17 -4.29 -13.11
CA SER A 90 10.15 -5.20 -12.60
C SER A 90 9.96 -6.33 -13.62
N ILE A 91 10.10 -7.59 -13.17
CA ILE A 91 10.08 -8.77 -14.07
C ILE A 91 8.90 -9.68 -13.71
N GLY A 92 8.09 -10.02 -14.70
CA GLY A 92 7.08 -11.07 -14.65
C GLY A 92 7.52 -12.32 -15.40
N SER A 93 7.24 -13.50 -14.88
CA SER A 93 7.54 -14.77 -15.55
C SER A 93 6.30 -15.64 -15.73
N CYS A 94 6.20 -16.35 -16.87
CA CYS A 94 5.18 -17.36 -17.10
C CYS A 94 5.76 -18.55 -17.88
N VAL A 95 5.18 -19.73 -17.72
CA VAL A 95 5.67 -20.99 -18.27
C VAL A 95 4.66 -21.58 -19.25
N PHE A 96 5.10 -21.82 -20.48
CA PHE A 96 4.33 -22.61 -21.44
C PHE A 96 4.58 -24.11 -21.21
N PRO A 97 3.55 -24.98 -21.28
CA PRO A 97 2.13 -24.68 -21.54
C PRO A 97 1.28 -24.42 -20.30
N THR A 98 1.86 -24.48 -19.09
CA THR A 98 1.14 -24.41 -17.81
C THR A 98 0.32 -23.14 -17.64
N ASP A 99 0.91 -22.00 -17.97
CA ASP A 99 0.35 -20.67 -17.76
C ASP A 99 -0.29 -20.10 -19.03
N GLY A 100 -0.50 -20.92 -20.06
CA GLY A 100 -1.09 -20.49 -21.33
C GLY A 100 -0.61 -21.32 -22.50
N THR A 101 -1.50 -21.57 -23.46
CA THR A 101 -1.23 -22.39 -24.65
C THR A 101 -1.11 -21.57 -25.94
N ASP A 102 -1.36 -20.27 -25.88
CA ASP A 102 -1.25 -19.34 -27.00
C ASP A 102 -0.43 -18.08 -26.61
N VAL A 103 0.06 -17.37 -27.63
CA VAL A 103 0.93 -16.20 -27.45
C VAL A 103 0.23 -15.08 -26.69
N ALA A 104 -1.03 -14.80 -26.99
CA ALA A 104 -1.75 -13.68 -26.36
C ALA A 104 -1.94 -13.93 -24.86
N THR A 105 -2.30 -15.17 -24.49
CA THR A 105 -2.43 -15.56 -23.07
C THR A 105 -1.09 -15.50 -22.34
N LEU A 106 0.00 -15.99 -22.94
CA LEU A 106 1.32 -15.94 -22.31
C LEU A 106 1.81 -14.51 -22.08
N VAL A 107 1.64 -13.62 -23.07
CA VAL A 107 2.00 -12.20 -22.94
C VAL A 107 1.17 -11.53 -21.85
N LYS A 108 -0.16 -11.74 -21.86
CA LYS A 108 -1.06 -11.20 -20.83
C LYS A 108 -0.67 -11.67 -19.42
N ASN A 109 -0.33 -12.94 -19.27
CA ASN A 109 0.00 -13.53 -17.97
C ASN A 109 1.38 -13.10 -17.48
N ALA A 110 2.36 -12.96 -18.38
CA ALA A 110 3.68 -12.42 -18.03
C ALA A 110 3.58 -10.93 -17.62
N ASP A 111 2.77 -10.15 -18.31
CA ASP A 111 2.48 -8.75 -17.97
C ASP A 111 1.80 -8.63 -16.58
N ALA A 112 0.77 -9.45 -16.31
CA ALA A 112 0.13 -9.49 -15.00
C ALA A 112 1.12 -9.84 -13.86
N ALA A 113 2.05 -10.76 -14.10
CA ALA A 113 3.10 -11.09 -13.14
C ALA A 113 4.09 -9.92 -12.94
N MET A 114 4.46 -9.21 -14.01
CA MET A 114 5.33 -8.01 -13.93
C MET A 114 4.65 -6.92 -13.12
N TYR A 115 3.34 -6.73 -13.31
CA TYR A 115 2.57 -5.78 -12.54
C TYR A 115 2.58 -6.10 -11.04
N ARG A 116 2.47 -7.37 -10.68
CA ARG A 116 2.62 -7.82 -9.28
C ARG A 116 4.00 -7.50 -8.71
N SER A 117 5.04 -7.63 -9.53
CA SER A 117 6.39 -7.23 -9.14
C SER A 117 6.44 -5.74 -8.78
N LYS A 118 5.78 -4.88 -9.57
CA LYS A 118 5.64 -3.45 -9.25
C LYS A 118 4.88 -3.20 -7.95
N ALA A 119 3.75 -3.88 -7.75
CA ALA A 119 2.90 -3.72 -6.57
C ALA A 119 3.60 -4.16 -5.26
N LYS A 120 4.43 -5.20 -5.32
CA LYS A 120 5.19 -5.70 -4.16
C LYS A 120 6.46 -4.90 -3.85
N GLY A 121 6.71 -3.78 -4.51
CA GLY A 121 7.84 -2.90 -4.24
C GLY A 121 8.93 -2.87 -5.31
N ARG A 122 8.66 -3.34 -6.53
CA ARG A 122 9.56 -3.28 -7.71
C ARG A 122 10.87 -4.05 -7.51
N ASN A 123 11.79 -3.94 -8.48
CA ASN A 123 13.12 -4.57 -8.48
C ASN A 123 13.10 -6.05 -8.07
N ARG A 124 12.18 -6.83 -8.65
CA ARG A 124 12.00 -8.24 -8.32
C ARG A 124 11.41 -9.03 -9.48
N VAL A 125 11.52 -10.34 -9.36
CA VAL A 125 10.85 -11.30 -10.25
C VAL A 125 9.61 -11.83 -9.54
N GLU A 126 8.47 -11.79 -10.22
CA GLU A 126 7.26 -12.49 -9.79
C GLU A 126 6.84 -13.49 -10.86
N SER A 127 6.48 -14.69 -10.42
CA SER A 127 5.95 -15.72 -11.31
C SER A 127 4.44 -15.61 -11.41
N TYR A 128 3.93 -15.90 -12.59
CA TYR A 128 2.51 -15.96 -12.81
C TYR A 128 1.88 -17.05 -11.95
N THR A 129 0.71 -16.73 -11.42
CA THR A 129 -0.20 -17.64 -10.73
C THR A 129 -1.58 -17.37 -11.31
N CYS A 130 -2.47 -18.37 -11.42
CA CYS A 130 -3.79 -18.16 -12.03
C CYS A 130 -4.59 -17.03 -11.35
N ASP A 131 -4.34 -16.77 -10.07
CA ASP A 131 -4.90 -15.66 -9.31
C ASP A 131 -4.53 -14.27 -9.89
N LEU A 132 -3.47 -14.14 -10.69
CA LEU A 132 -2.94 -12.85 -11.13
C LEU A 132 -3.71 -12.19 -12.28
N THR A 133 -4.26 -12.97 -13.22
CA THR A 133 -5.14 -12.39 -14.25
C THR A 133 -6.46 -11.94 -13.66
N THR A 134 -6.94 -12.65 -12.63
CA THR A 134 -8.08 -12.24 -11.82
C THR A 134 -7.78 -10.92 -11.12
N GLN A 135 -6.65 -10.81 -10.40
CA GLN A 135 -6.25 -9.58 -9.70
C GLN A 135 -6.07 -8.36 -10.63
N ALA A 136 -5.49 -8.54 -11.82
CA ALA A 136 -5.34 -7.44 -12.78
C ALA A 136 -6.70 -6.95 -13.32
N SER A 137 -7.62 -7.87 -13.61
CA SER A 137 -8.98 -7.54 -14.06
C SER A 137 -9.81 -6.94 -12.93
N GLU A 138 -9.66 -7.46 -11.71
CA GLU A 138 -10.26 -6.92 -10.49
C GLU A 138 -9.77 -5.50 -10.23
N ARG A 139 -8.48 -5.21 -10.42
CA ARG A 139 -7.94 -3.86 -10.25
C ARG A 139 -8.62 -2.84 -11.16
N ILE A 140 -8.77 -3.16 -12.45
CA ILE A 140 -9.46 -2.30 -13.42
C ILE A 140 -10.94 -2.12 -13.03
N ALA A 141 -11.60 -3.19 -12.58
CA ALA A 141 -12.98 -3.13 -12.12
C ALA A 141 -13.12 -2.27 -10.85
N LEU A 142 -12.21 -2.42 -9.88
CA LEU A 142 -12.17 -1.62 -8.66
C LEU A 142 -11.93 -0.14 -8.97
N GLU A 143 -11.08 0.20 -9.93
CA GLU A 143 -10.86 1.60 -10.32
C GLU A 143 -12.15 2.28 -10.82
N GLN A 144 -12.94 1.57 -11.63
CA GLN A 144 -14.23 2.07 -12.12
C GLN A 144 -15.26 2.21 -10.99
N GLU A 145 -15.28 1.26 -10.06
CA GLU A 145 -16.23 1.26 -8.95
C GLU A 145 -15.84 2.23 -7.85
N LEU A 146 -14.55 2.49 -7.62
CA LEU A 146 -14.07 3.47 -6.64
C LEU A 146 -14.64 4.86 -6.91
N ARG A 147 -14.74 5.25 -8.19
CA ARG A 147 -15.38 6.50 -8.63
C ARG A 147 -16.80 6.66 -8.11
N ARG A 148 -17.53 5.55 -7.96
CA ARG A 148 -18.92 5.51 -7.53
C ARG A 148 -19.08 5.18 -6.05
N ALA A 149 -17.99 4.82 -5.36
CA ALA A 149 -18.03 4.35 -3.98
C ALA A 149 -18.51 5.44 -3.01
N LEU A 150 -18.09 6.70 -3.23
CA LEU A 150 -18.56 7.86 -2.47
C LEU A 150 -20.07 8.07 -2.65
N ASP A 151 -20.55 8.12 -3.90
CA ASP A 151 -21.96 8.35 -4.22
C ASP A 151 -22.89 7.23 -3.73
N ARG A 152 -22.36 6.00 -3.60
CA ARG A 152 -23.11 4.81 -3.22
C ARG A 152 -23.02 4.46 -1.74
N ASN A 153 -22.46 5.33 -0.89
CA ASN A 153 -22.26 5.09 0.54
C ASN A 153 -21.55 3.76 0.83
N GLN A 154 -20.55 3.42 0.02
CA GLN A 154 -19.78 2.17 0.18
C GLN A 154 -18.54 2.36 1.06
N LEU A 155 -18.19 3.61 1.35
CA LEU A 155 -17.08 3.96 2.23
C LEU A 155 -17.59 4.17 3.65
N SER A 156 -16.81 3.71 4.63
CA SER A 156 -17.06 3.92 6.06
C SER A 156 -15.75 4.17 6.80
N LEU A 157 -15.83 4.66 8.04
CA LEU A 157 -14.68 4.78 8.92
C LEU A 157 -14.76 3.74 10.04
N ALA A 158 -13.69 2.96 10.18
CA ALA A 158 -13.41 2.15 11.35
C ALA A 158 -12.39 2.88 12.25
N TYR A 159 -12.37 2.55 13.54
CA TYR A 159 -11.54 3.23 14.53
C TYR A 159 -10.69 2.25 15.31
N GLN A 160 -9.40 2.54 15.43
CA GLN A 160 -8.44 1.74 16.17
C GLN A 160 -7.91 2.51 17.40
N PRO A 161 -7.89 1.91 18.61
CA PRO A 161 -7.50 2.62 19.82
C PRO A 161 -5.99 2.82 19.90
N LYS A 162 -5.55 3.95 20.46
CA LYS A 162 -4.17 4.22 20.84
C LYS A 162 -4.03 4.14 22.35
N ILE A 163 -3.16 3.27 22.85
CA ILE A 163 -2.96 3.03 24.28
C ILE A 163 -1.57 3.51 24.68
N SER A 164 -1.48 4.20 25.82
CA SER A 164 -0.20 4.55 26.44
C SER A 164 0.45 3.31 27.05
N LEU A 165 1.71 3.04 26.70
CA LEU A 165 2.44 1.90 27.30
C LEU A 165 2.79 2.11 28.77
N LEU A 166 2.87 3.36 29.22
CA LEU A 166 3.22 3.71 30.61
C LEU A 166 2.01 3.61 31.53
N THR A 167 0.87 4.13 31.10
CA THR A 167 -0.33 4.26 31.94
C THR A 167 -1.39 3.20 31.62
N HIS A 168 -1.23 2.47 30.52
CA HIS A 168 -2.25 1.57 29.95
C HIS A 168 -3.61 2.24 29.67
N ALA A 169 -3.65 3.58 29.67
CA ALA A 169 -4.85 4.36 29.38
C ALA A 169 -5.03 4.58 27.88
N LEU A 170 -6.29 4.74 27.46
CA LEU A 170 -6.64 5.19 26.12
C LEU A 170 -6.23 6.66 25.96
N ILE A 171 -5.42 6.93 24.93
CA ILE A 171 -4.88 8.26 24.63
C ILE A 171 -5.37 8.83 23.30
N GLY A 172 -6.16 8.06 22.55
CA GLY A 172 -6.79 8.51 21.31
C GLY A 172 -7.29 7.34 20.47
N ALA A 173 -7.67 7.66 19.23
CA ALA A 173 -8.03 6.66 18.23
C ALA A 173 -7.45 7.04 16.87
N GLU A 174 -7.34 6.09 15.95
CA GLU A 174 -7.05 6.32 14.54
C GLU A 174 -8.26 5.97 13.69
N ALA A 175 -8.67 6.89 12.81
CA ALA A 175 -9.71 6.68 11.82
C ALA A 175 -9.12 6.03 10.57
N LEU A 176 -9.66 4.87 10.23
CA LEU A 176 -9.20 4.04 9.13
C LEU A 176 -10.34 3.84 8.15
N ILE A 177 -10.14 4.26 6.91
CA ILE A 177 -11.13 4.10 5.85
C ILE A 177 -11.38 2.62 5.55
N ARG A 178 -12.64 2.27 5.29
CA ARG A 178 -13.09 0.95 4.85
C ARG A 178 -13.93 1.09 3.61
N TRP A 179 -13.79 0.14 2.70
CA TRP A 179 -14.60 0.10 1.48
C TRP A 179 -15.32 -1.23 1.38
N ASN A 180 -16.63 -1.22 1.58
CA ASN A 180 -17.45 -2.41 1.42
C ASN A 180 -18.15 -2.36 0.05
N HIS A 181 -17.74 -3.25 -0.85
CA HIS A 181 -18.30 -3.36 -2.19
C HIS A 181 -19.26 -4.57 -2.30
N PRO A 182 -20.45 -4.43 -2.90
CA PRO A 182 -21.43 -5.52 -3.00
C PRO A 182 -20.92 -6.80 -3.67
N THR A 183 -19.98 -6.65 -4.61
CA THR A 183 -19.41 -7.78 -5.37
C THR A 183 -18.04 -8.22 -4.86
N PHE A 184 -17.23 -7.29 -4.34
CA PHE A 184 -15.84 -7.57 -3.93
C PHE A 184 -15.70 -7.77 -2.42
N GLY A 185 -16.76 -7.54 -1.64
CA GLY A 185 -16.72 -7.63 -0.19
C GLY A 185 -15.97 -6.46 0.42
N ASP A 186 -15.26 -6.71 1.53
CA ASP A 186 -14.41 -5.71 2.18
C ASP A 186 -13.11 -5.56 1.40
N VAL A 187 -12.92 -4.40 0.77
CA VAL A 187 -11.76 -4.08 -0.05
C VAL A 187 -10.71 -3.38 0.83
N PRO A 188 -9.52 -3.98 1.02
CA PRO A 188 -8.49 -3.42 1.89
C PRO A 188 -7.94 -2.06 1.38
N PRO A 189 -7.61 -1.11 2.29
CA PRO A 189 -7.03 0.20 1.94
C PRO A 189 -5.79 0.12 1.04
N GLU A 190 -4.91 -0.85 1.27
CA GLU A 190 -3.71 -1.10 0.47
C GLU A 190 -4.02 -1.41 -1.01
N HIS A 191 -5.24 -1.87 -1.33
CA HIS A 191 -5.65 -2.12 -2.71
C HIS A 191 -6.22 -0.89 -3.41
N PHE A 192 -6.97 -0.04 -2.69
CA PHE A 192 -7.70 1.08 -3.32
C PHE A 192 -7.07 2.46 -3.09
N ILE A 193 -6.24 2.66 -2.05
CA ILE A 193 -5.52 3.92 -1.85
C ILE A 193 -4.55 4.19 -3.02
N PRO A 194 -3.71 3.23 -3.47
CA PRO A 194 -2.85 3.48 -4.63
C PRO A 194 -3.65 3.82 -5.90
N LEU A 195 -4.81 3.19 -6.09
CA LEU A 195 -5.72 3.51 -7.20
C LEU A 195 -6.25 4.95 -7.09
N ALA A 196 -6.65 5.35 -5.88
CA ALA A 196 -7.13 6.71 -5.62
C ALA A 196 -6.04 7.77 -5.85
N GLU A 197 -4.78 7.45 -5.55
CA GLU A 197 -3.65 8.35 -5.79
C GLU A 197 -3.35 8.48 -7.27
N GLU A 198 -3.31 7.37 -8.01
CA GLU A 198 -3.04 7.35 -9.46
C GLU A 198 -4.09 8.11 -10.27
N ASN A 199 -5.36 8.03 -9.88
CA ASN A 199 -6.47 8.66 -10.61
C ASN A 199 -6.93 10.01 -10.02
N GLY A 200 -6.28 10.49 -8.94
CA GLY A 200 -6.56 11.77 -8.29
C GLY A 200 -7.78 11.78 -7.36
N MET A 201 -8.49 10.66 -7.18
CA MET A 201 -9.61 10.55 -6.25
C MET A 201 -9.21 10.65 -4.78
N ILE A 202 -7.94 10.47 -4.46
CA ILE A 202 -7.44 10.53 -3.07
C ILE A 202 -7.77 11.87 -2.39
N LEU A 203 -7.89 12.96 -3.16
CA LEU A 203 -8.29 14.27 -2.64
C LEU A 203 -9.75 14.26 -2.16
N GLN A 204 -10.66 13.76 -2.99
CA GLN A 204 -12.10 13.66 -2.67
C GLN A 204 -12.35 12.69 -1.50
N ILE A 205 -11.67 11.54 -1.53
CA ILE A 205 -11.75 10.56 -0.44
C ILE A 205 -11.20 11.17 0.85
N GLY A 206 -10.07 11.87 0.77
CA GLY A 206 -9.45 12.51 1.93
C GLY A 206 -10.32 13.60 2.56
N GLU A 207 -10.99 14.42 1.74
CA GLU A 207 -11.98 15.41 2.22
C GLU A 207 -13.13 14.72 2.95
N TRP A 208 -13.71 13.69 2.32
CA TRP A 208 -14.79 12.90 2.94
C TRP A 208 -14.36 12.23 4.26
N VAL A 209 -13.14 11.68 4.32
CA VAL A 209 -12.60 11.07 5.55
C VAL A 209 -12.46 12.11 6.67
N LEU A 210 -11.94 13.31 6.38
CA LEU A 210 -11.82 14.40 7.35
C LEU A 210 -13.19 14.84 7.88
N GLU A 211 -14.15 15.03 6.99
CA GLU A 211 -15.53 15.38 7.34
C GLU A 211 -16.16 14.33 8.27
N GLN A 212 -16.10 13.05 7.90
CA GLN A 212 -16.68 11.98 8.69
C GLN A 212 -15.98 11.80 10.04
N ALA A 213 -14.65 11.93 10.09
CA ALA A 213 -13.89 11.85 11.33
C ALA A 213 -14.24 12.98 12.30
N CYS A 214 -14.34 14.22 11.81
CA CYS A 214 -14.77 15.37 12.61
C CYS A 214 -16.21 15.22 13.11
N GLN A 215 -17.13 14.80 12.23
CA GLN A 215 -18.52 14.54 12.63
C GLN A 215 -18.62 13.48 13.72
N GLN A 216 -17.88 12.37 13.58
CA GLN A 216 -17.90 11.30 14.57
C GLN A 216 -17.28 11.74 15.91
N MET A 217 -16.17 12.49 15.88
CA MET A 217 -15.55 13.04 17.09
C MET A 217 -16.48 14.04 17.80
N GLY A 218 -17.20 14.87 17.03
CA GLY A 218 -18.20 15.79 17.57
C GLY A 218 -19.36 15.06 18.25
N LYS A 219 -19.78 13.91 17.73
CA LYS A 219 -20.77 13.04 18.40
C LYS A 219 -20.20 12.46 19.70
N TRP A 220 -19.01 11.87 19.66
CA TRP A 220 -18.39 11.28 20.85
C TRP A 220 -18.14 12.29 21.95
N ARG A 221 -17.77 13.54 21.65
CA ARG A 221 -17.63 14.58 22.68
C ARG A 221 -18.93 14.91 23.41
N LYS A 222 -20.09 14.70 22.77
CA LYS A 222 -21.40 14.94 23.39
C LYS A 222 -21.88 13.76 24.22
N THR A 223 -21.46 12.54 23.88
CA THR A 223 -22.03 11.29 24.44
C THR A 223 -21.06 10.49 25.31
N CYS A 224 -19.76 10.71 25.19
CA CYS A 224 -18.70 9.90 25.80
C CYS A 224 -17.73 10.76 26.61
N GLN A 225 -16.95 10.13 27.48
CA GLN A 225 -15.86 10.82 28.18
C GLN A 225 -14.73 11.17 27.20
N PRO A 226 -13.99 12.28 27.43
CA PRO A 226 -12.82 12.62 26.61
C PRO A 226 -11.76 11.52 26.69
N PHE A 227 -11.22 11.10 25.53
CA PHE A 227 -10.26 10.00 25.44
C PHE A 227 -9.03 10.34 24.56
N GLY A 228 -8.79 11.62 24.31
CA GLY A 228 -7.72 12.11 23.44
C GLY A 228 -8.17 12.36 21.99
N PRO A 229 -7.22 12.68 21.08
CA PRO A 229 -7.53 13.01 19.69
C PRO A 229 -7.89 11.80 18.83
N VAL A 230 -8.65 12.05 17.76
CA VAL A 230 -8.79 11.14 16.62
C VAL A 230 -7.73 11.49 15.59
N SER A 231 -6.88 10.52 15.25
CA SER A 231 -5.89 10.61 14.20
C SER A 231 -6.49 10.27 12.83
N VAL A 232 -6.18 11.06 11.82
CA VAL A 232 -6.60 10.83 10.43
C VAL A 232 -5.36 10.84 9.54
N ASN A 233 -5.22 9.80 8.71
CA ASN A 233 -4.15 9.73 7.73
C ASN A 233 -4.40 10.69 6.58
N LEU A 234 -3.41 11.53 6.31
CA LEU A 234 -3.43 12.52 5.25
C LEU A 234 -2.52 12.08 4.11
N ALA A 235 -3.06 12.01 2.90
CA ALA A 235 -2.28 11.66 1.72
C ALA A 235 -1.32 12.79 1.33
N GLY A 236 -0.16 12.44 0.78
CA GLY A 236 0.85 13.43 0.37
C GLY A 236 0.34 14.44 -0.68
N ALA A 237 -0.66 14.05 -1.47
CA ALA A 237 -1.31 14.95 -2.43
C ALA A 237 -2.13 16.07 -1.75
N GLN A 238 -2.76 15.80 -0.60
CA GLN A 238 -3.57 16.78 0.13
C GLN A 238 -2.71 17.87 0.77
N LEU A 239 -1.49 17.54 1.21
CA LEU A 239 -0.54 18.52 1.76
C LEU A 239 -0.17 19.64 0.77
N ARG A 240 -0.39 19.43 -0.54
CA ARG A 240 -0.14 20.44 -1.58
C ARG A 240 -1.33 21.37 -1.81
N GLN A 241 -2.50 21.10 -1.23
CA GLN A 241 -3.68 21.97 -1.33
C GLN A 241 -3.47 23.23 -0.49
N THR A 242 -3.55 24.40 -1.12
CA THR A 242 -3.32 25.69 -0.46
C THR A 242 -4.40 26.05 0.57
N ASN A 243 -5.61 25.51 0.39
CA ASN A 243 -6.77 25.76 1.23
C ASN A 243 -6.99 24.68 2.32
N LEU A 244 -6.07 23.73 2.48
CA LEU A 244 -6.24 22.61 3.41
C LEU A 244 -6.45 23.10 4.85
N VAL A 245 -5.65 24.07 5.31
CA VAL A 245 -5.70 24.58 6.68
C VAL A 245 -7.03 25.26 6.96
N GLU A 246 -7.45 26.19 6.08
CA GLU A 246 -8.73 26.90 6.18
C GLU A 246 -9.91 25.92 6.21
N HIS A 247 -9.85 24.88 5.38
CA HIS A 247 -10.88 23.86 5.34
C HIS A 247 -10.96 23.05 6.64
N ILE A 248 -9.83 22.65 7.21
CA ILE A 248 -9.79 21.92 8.49
C ILE A 248 -10.32 22.79 9.64
N GLU A 249 -9.94 24.07 9.69
CA GLU A 249 -10.46 25.03 10.67
C GLU A 249 -11.99 25.15 10.59
N GLN A 250 -12.52 25.18 9.36
CA GLN A 250 -13.96 25.21 9.13
C GLN A 250 -14.64 23.92 9.60
N LEU A 251 -14.09 22.74 9.27
CA LEU A 251 -14.63 21.45 9.72
C LEU A 251 -14.64 21.31 11.25
N LEU A 252 -13.59 21.78 11.92
CA LEU A 252 -13.53 21.79 13.38
C LEU A 252 -14.61 22.72 13.97
N THR A 253 -14.75 23.92 13.41
CA THR A 253 -15.74 24.92 13.84
C THR A 253 -17.16 24.38 13.68
N ASP A 254 -17.49 23.83 12.51
CA ASP A 254 -18.83 23.32 12.18
C ASP A 254 -19.25 22.15 13.10
N ASN A 255 -18.28 21.37 13.59
CA ASN A 255 -18.51 20.25 14.50
C ASN A 255 -18.31 20.60 15.98
N GLY A 256 -17.97 21.86 16.32
CA GLY A 256 -17.74 22.31 17.69
C GLY A 256 -16.52 21.63 18.35
N LEU A 257 -15.48 21.35 17.57
CA LEU A 257 -14.26 20.68 18.01
C LEU A 257 -13.15 21.68 18.27
N GLU A 258 -12.40 21.46 19.35
CA GLU A 258 -11.13 22.14 19.56
C GLU A 258 -10.06 21.52 18.67
N PRO A 259 -9.05 22.27 18.20
CA PRO A 259 -7.99 21.74 17.34
C PRO A 259 -7.28 20.50 17.89
N GLY A 260 -7.14 20.40 19.21
CA GLY A 260 -6.56 19.22 19.88
C GLY A 260 -7.38 17.94 19.80
N CYS A 261 -8.57 17.95 19.17
CA CYS A 261 -9.40 16.76 18.96
C CYS A 261 -9.03 15.98 17.70
N LEU A 262 -8.38 16.61 16.75
CA LEU A 262 -8.01 16.02 15.47
C LEU A 262 -6.50 16.05 15.34
N GLN A 263 -5.91 14.88 15.08
CA GLN A 263 -4.49 14.74 14.81
C GLN A 263 -4.32 14.31 13.35
N LEU A 264 -3.48 14.98 12.60
CA LEU A 264 -3.16 14.60 11.22
C LEU A 264 -1.89 13.77 11.24
N THR A 265 -1.95 12.57 10.66
CA THR A 265 -0.79 11.69 10.50
C THR A 265 -0.43 11.60 9.02
N VAL A 266 0.85 11.65 8.71
CA VAL A 266 1.35 11.32 7.37
C VAL A 266 1.95 9.92 7.49
N ILE A 267 1.53 9.03 6.60
CA ILE A 267 1.69 7.56 6.63
C ILE A 267 2.86 7.06 7.51
N ALA A 268 2.52 6.27 8.54
CA ALA A 268 3.40 5.33 9.21
C ALA A 268 2.63 4.01 9.46
N GLU A 269 3.21 2.87 9.09
CA GLU A 269 2.64 1.54 9.32
C GLU A 269 2.59 1.20 10.83
N GLY A 270 1.58 0.44 11.26
CA GLY A 270 1.35 0.07 12.67
C GLY A 270 2.12 -1.16 13.16
N VAL A 271 1.91 -1.52 14.42
CA VAL A 271 2.53 -2.67 15.12
C VAL A 271 1.60 -3.89 15.05
N GLU A 272 2.09 -4.98 14.48
CA GLU A 272 1.27 -6.16 14.20
C GLU A 272 1.54 -7.33 15.16
N ASN A 273 2.74 -7.41 15.74
CA ASN A 273 3.14 -8.56 16.55
C ASN A 273 3.95 -8.19 17.82
N SER A 274 4.07 -9.17 18.73
CA SER A 274 4.69 -8.96 20.04
C SER A 274 6.19 -8.69 19.97
N GLU A 275 6.88 -9.15 18.93
CA GLU A 275 8.30 -8.85 18.72
C GLU A 275 8.50 -7.37 18.39
N GLN A 276 7.67 -6.82 17.48
CA GLN A 276 7.67 -5.40 17.14
C GLN A 276 7.33 -4.53 18.35
N GLN A 277 6.35 -4.93 19.17
CA GLN A 277 6.04 -4.22 20.42
C GLN A 277 7.24 -4.21 21.37
N GLN A 278 7.87 -5.37 21.62
CA GLN A 278 9.03 -5.45 22.52
C GLN A 278 10.21 -4.63 22.02
N PHE A 279 10.45 -4.61 20.71
CA PHE A 279 11.46 -3.76 20.09
C PHE A 279 11.18 -2.28 20.35
N LEU A 280 9.96 -1.81 20.06
CA LEU A 280 9.56 -0.42 20.25
C LEU A 280 9.65 0.01 21.72
N THR A 281 9.25 -0.86 22.65
CA THR A 281 9.39 -0.60 24.09
C THR A 281 10.86 -0.45 24.52
N ARG A 282 11.79 -1.25 23.95
CA ARG A 282 13.23 -1.14 24.27
C ARG A 282 13.86 0.13 23.70
N GLU A 283 13.42 0.55 22.52
CA GLU A 283 13.87 1.80 21.89
C GLU A 283 13.23 3.06 22.49
N GLY A 284 12.43 2.91 23.56
CA GLY A 284 11.84 4.03 24.29
C GLY A 284 10.60 4.64 23.62
N CYS A 285 9.94 3.93 22.71
CA CYS A 285 8.66 4.38 22.16
C CYS A 285 7.57 4.32 23.24
N GLU A 286 6.87 5.43 23.45
CA GLU A 286 5.88 5.57 24.53
C GLU A 286 4.44 5.22 24.11
N GLN A 287 4.19 5.13 22.80
CA GLN A 287 2.87 4.95 22.20
C GLN A 287 2.94 3.88 21.11
N ILE A 288 1.93 3.03 21.04
CA ILE A 288 1.77 2.05 19.96
C ILE A 288 0.34 2.00 19.44
N GLN A 289 0.21 1.65 18.16
CA GLN A 289 -1.05 1.38 17.46
C GLN A 289 -0.85 0.17 16.56
N GLY A 290 -1.92 -0.54 16.20
CA GLY A 290 -1.86 -1.69 15.30
C GLY A 290 -2.56 -2.95 15.84
N TYR A 291 -2.54 -4.03 15.06
CA TYR A 291 -3.35 -5.23 15.29
C TYR A 291 -3.07 -5.97 16.58
N ILE A 292 -1.89 -5.73 17.19
CA ILE A 292 -1.59 -6.26 18.51
C ILE A 292 -2.53 -5.71 19.60
N ILE A 293 -3.07 -4.50 19.42
CA ILE A 293 -4.00 -3.88 20.38
C ILE A 293 -5.43 -4.31 20.07
N SER A 294 -5.88 -4.09 18.83
CA SER A 294 -7.22 -4.45 18.36
C SER A 294 -7.24 -4.39 16.84
N LEU A 295 -8.10 -5.21 16.22
CA LEU A 295 -8.57 -4.93 14.87
C LEU A 295 -9.36 -3.60 14.87
N PRO A 296 -9.40 -2.86 13.75
CA PRO A 296 -10.21 -1.66 13.63
C PRO A 296 -11.70 -1.97 13.78
N LEU A 297 -12.39 -1.20 14.62
CA LEU A 297 -13.78 -1.47 15.02
C LEU A 297 -14.75 -0.43 14.45
N GLN A 298 -16.02 -0.81 14.33
CA GLN A 298 -17.09 0.15 14.01
C GLN A 298 -17.27 1.16 15.15
N PRO A 299 -17.81 2.38 14.89
CA PRO A 299 -17.88 3.44 15.89
C PRO A 299 -18.60 3.04 17.18
N GLU A 300 -19.71 2.32 17.05
CA GLU A 300 -20.53 1.86 18.17
C GLU A 300 -19.76 0.83 19.02
N GLU A 301 -19.09 -0.12 18.37
CA GLU A 301 -18.31 -1.15 19.04
C GLU A 301 -17.06 -0.57 19.72
N PHE A 302 -16.38 0.36 19.06
CA PHE A 302 -15.28 1.12 19.64
C PHE A 302 -15.74 1.83 20.92
N SER A 303 -16.88 2.53 20.86
CA SER A 303 -17.42 3.25 22.01
C SER A 303 -17.78 2.32 23.17
N ALA A 304 -18.44 1.19 22.89
CA ALA A 304 -18.83 0.21 23.90
C ALA A 304 -17.62 -0.44 24.57
N ARG A 305 -16.57 -0.71 23.81
CA ARG A 305 -15.42 -1.48 24.28
C ARG A 305 -14.35 -0.63 24.95
N PHE A 306 -14.12 0.58 24.45
CA PHE A 306 -12.99 1.42 24.88
C PHE A 306 -13.41 2.74 25.53
N LEU A 307 -14.62 3.25 25.28
CA LEU A 307 -15.08 4.54 25.81
C LEU A 307 -16.09 4.40 26.95
N LEU A 308 -16.79 3.27 27.04
CA LEU A 308 -17.84 2.98 28.02
C LEU A 308 -17.44 1.83 28.95
N MET A 309 -16.32 1.97 29.66
CA MET A 309 -16.06 1.09 30.82
C MET A 309 -16.78 1.64 32.06
N ASN A 310 -17.71 0.85 32.59
CA ASN A 310 -18.39 1.11 33.86
C ASN A 310 -17.42 0.98 35.04
N LEU A 311 -17.64 1.81 36.06
CA LEU A 311 -16.94 1.87 37.36
C LEU A 311 -17.02 0.58 38.23
N SER A 312 -17.45 -0.57 37.70
CA SER A 312 -17.65 -1.80 38.45
C SER A 312 -16.56 -2.87 38.31
N ASP A 313 -15.59 -2.71 37.40
CA ASP A 313 -14.56 -3.73 37.14
C ASP A 313 -13.26 -3.54 37.95
N VAL A 314 -13.25 -2.63 38.92
CA VAL A 314 -12.25 -2.64 40.00
C VAL A 314 -12.78 -3.53 41.13
N SER A 315 -12.76 -4.84 40.93
CA SER A 315 -12.91 -5.77 42.05
C SER A 315 -11.63 -5.71 42.90
N ASP A 316 -11.79 -5.13 44.08
CA ASP A 316 -10.84 -5.07 45.19
C ASP A 316 -10.28 -6.47 45.50
N SER A 317 -9.09 -6.79 44.96
CA SER A 317 -8.37 -8.01 45.31
C SER A 317 -7.49 -7.77 46.54
N THR A 318 -8.10 -7.38 47.65
CA THR A 318 -7.54 -7.52 48.99
C THR A 318 -8.26 -8.64 49.74
N ALA A 319 -7.96 -9.90 49.41
CA ALA A 319 -8.23 -11.02 50.33
C ALA A 319 -7.34 -12.25 50.06
N ALA A 320 -6.45 -12.49 51.03
CA ALA A 320 -5.81 -13.75 51.43
C ALA A 320 -4.85 -14.48 50.46
N LYS A 321 -3.55 -14.30 50.71
CA LYS A 321 -2.52 -15.35 50.48
C LYS A 321 -2.72 -16.53 51.46
N PRO A 322 -2.49 -17.78 51.03
CA PRO A 322 -1.92 -18.82 51.88
C PRO A 322 -0.44 -19.09 51.54
N PRO A 323 0.35 -19.69 52.45
CA PRO A 323 1.81 -19.60 52.45
C PRO A 323 2.54 -20.81 51.84
N LEU A 324 3.77 -20.48 51.37
CA LEU A 324 4.89 -21.28 50.83
C LEU A 324 4.63 -22.11 49.57
#